data_AF-A0A1T5DRZ1-F1
#
_entry.id   AF-A0A1T5DRZ1-F1
#
_cell.length_a   1.000
_cell.length_b   1.000
_cell.length_c   1.000
_cell.angle_alpha   90.00
_cell.angle_beta   90.00
_cell.angle_gamma   90.00
#
_symmetry.space_group_name_H-M   'P 1'
#
loop_
_entity.id
_entity.type
_entity.pdbx_description
1 polymer ?
#
loop_
_entity_poly.entity_id
_entity_poly.type
_entity_poly.pdbx_seq_one_letter_code
_entity_poly.pdbx_strand_id
1 'polypeptide(L)'
;MKTSKFAGSGFRTVVWAAFVAGSLDIMAAFVVYAIIMDKTTPVQILLSIASGVFGKAAYEGGNMMAVYGLLFHFLIALAFALFYFLIYQYLAFPGKHKLLSGIIYGIFIWLVMNMIVLPVAFSGMPTASWDAALLGITIVILAVGLPIAYIIPTGQQFP
;
A
#
# COMPACT_ATOMS: atom_id res chain seq x y z
N MET A 1 5.31 3.67 36.31
CA MET A 1 6.14 3.98 35.13
C MET A 1 6.28 2.70 34.27
N LYS A 2 5.31 2.43 33.38
CA LYS A 2 5.23 1.17 32.60
C LYS A 2 4.82 1.41 31.13
N THR A 3 5.03 2.63 30.62
CA THR A 3 4.50 3.09 29.32
C THR A 3 5.47 2.91 28.13
N SER A 4 6.76 2.64 28.36
CA SER A 4 7.76 2.66 27.27
C SER A 4 7.88 1.37 26.44
N LYS A 5 7.52 0.20 27.00
CA LYS A 5 7.62 -1.08 26.27
C LYS A 5 6.46 -1.34 25.29
N PHE A 6 5.29 -0.74 25.53
CA PHE A 6 4.07 -1.00 24.77
C PHE A 6 3.93 -0.15 23.50
N ALA A 7 4.38 1.11 23.53
CA ALA A 7 4.48 1.93 22.33
C ALA A 7 5.46 1.33 21.30
N GLY A 8 6.55 0.71 21.78
CA GLY A 8 7.55 0.05 20.94
C GLY A 8 7.03 -1.20 20.20
N SER A 9 6.10 -1.95 20.79
CA SER A 9 5.54 -3.16 20.13
C SER A 9 4.52 -2.81 19.05
N GLY A 10 3.64 -1.82 19.29
CA GLY A 10 2.65 -1.38 18.29
C GLY A 10 3.32 -0.75 17.07
N PHE A 11 4.26 0.18 17.30
CA PHE A 11 5.00 0.83 16.22
C PHE A 11 5.79 -0.18 15.38
N ARG A 12 6.49 -1.13 16.01
CA ARG A 12 7.23 -2.18 15.31
C ARG A 12 6.31 -3.04 14.42
N THR A 13 5.12 -3.37 14.90
CA THR A 13 4.12 -4.13 14.12
C THR A 13 3.68 -3.35 12.89
N VAL A 14 3.38 -2.05 13.03
CA VAL A 14 2.97 -1.20 11.91
C VAL A 14 4.07 -1.08 10.86
N VAL A 15 5.30 -0.80 11.29
CA VAL A 15 6.46 -0.70 10.38
C VAL A 15 6.69 -2.04 9.67
N TRP A 16 6.59 -3.16 10.38
CA TRP A 16 6.73 -4.48 9.77
C TRP A 16 5.61 -4.80 8.77
N ALA A 17 4.35 -4.48 9.11
CA ALA A 17 3.22 -4.64 8.21
C ALA A 17 3.40 -3.80 6.94
N ALA A 18 3.79 -2.54 7.08
CA ALA A 18 4.09 -1.64 5.97
C ALA A 18 5.23 -2.15 5.08
N PHE A 19 6.31 -2.65 5.69
CA PHE A 19 7.46 -3.17 4.95
C PHE A 19 7.10 -4.42 4.15
N VAL A 20 6.41 -5.39 4.77
CA VAL A 20 5.99 -6.62 4.08
C VAL A 20 4.98 -6.30 2.97
N ALA A 21 3.95 -5.52 3.28
CA ALA A 21 2.92 -5.14 2.32
C ALA A 21 3.49 -4.32 1.16
N GLY A 22 4.28 -3.29 1.46
CA GLY A 22 4.94 -2.46 0.45
C GLY A 22 5.88 -3.25 -0.44
N SER A 23 6.64 -4.20 0.11
CA SER A 23 7.53 -5.07 -0.66
C SER A 23 6.76 -6.01 -1.59
N LEU A 24 5.70 -6.65 -1.08
CA LEU A 24 4.85 -7.52 -1.89
C LEU A 24 4.18 -6.74 -3.03
N ASP A 25 3.71 -5.52 -2.75
CA ASP A 25 3.01 -4.69 -3.74
C ASP A 25 3.93 -4.21 -4.86
N ILE A 26 5.12 -3.69 -4.52
CA ILE A 26 6.07 -3.24 -5.54
C ILE A 26 6.62 -4.42 -6.36
N MET A 27 6.84 -5.58 -5.73
CA MET A 27 7.24 -6.79 -6.44
C MET A 27 6.12 -7.30 -7.36
N ALA A 28 4.86 -7.27 -6.91
CA ALA A 28 3.72 -7.60 -7.74
C ALA A 28 3.62 -6.64 -8.94
N ALA A 29 3.85 -5.34 -8.74
CA ALA A 29 3.88 -4.38 -9.83
C ALA A 29 4.98 -4.68 -10.85
N PHE A 30 6.19 -5.00 -10.40
CA PHE A 30 7.30 -5.38 -11.30
C PHE A 30 6.99 -6.65 -12.07
N VAL A 31 6.51 -7.70 -11.40
CA VAL A 31 6.20 -8.97 -12.06
C VAL A 31 5.06 -8.81 -13.05
N VAL A 32 3.96 -8.19 -12.66
CA VAL A 32 2.76 -8.08 -13.50
C VAL A 32 2.99 -7.10 -14.65
N TYR A 33 3.42 -5.87 -14.37
CA TYR A 33 3.45 -4.83 -15.40
C TYR A 33 4.73 -4.82 -16.23
N ALA A 34 5.88 -5.17 -15.63
CA ALA A 34 7.14 -5.15 -16.35
C ALA A 34 7.54 -6.52 -16.96
N ILE A 35 7.23 -7.63 -16.30
CA ILE A 35 7.64 -8.96 -16.79
C ILE A 35 6.51 -9.64 -17.58
N ILE A 36 5.30 -9.73 -17.03
CA ILE A 36 4.20 -10.48 -17.64
C ILE A 36 3.55 -9.69 -18.78
N MET A 37 3.26 -8.41 -18.56
CA MET A 37 2.58 -7.57 -19.56
C MET A 37 3.52 -6.82 -20.50
N ASP A 38 4.82 -6.73 -20.18
CA ASP A 38 5.83 -6.00 -20.94
C ASP A 38 5.40 -4.56 -21.31
N LYS A 39 4.68 -3.89 -20.40
CA LYS A 39 4.14 -2.54 -20.64
C LYS A 39 5.08 -1.44 -20.20
N THR A 40 6.02 -1.75 -19.32
CA THR A 40 6.89 -0.78 -18.67
C THR A 40 8.11 -1.48 -18.06
N THR A 41 9.00 -0.72 -17.43
CA THR A 41 10.17 -1.26 -16.71
C THR A 41 10.03 -1.00 -15.20
N PRO A 42 10.72 -1.77 -14.34
CA PRO A 42 10.71 -1.52 -12.89
C PRO A 42 11.12 -0.10 -12.52
N VAL A 43 12.10 0.46 -13.25
CA VAL A 43 12.54 1.85 -13.06
C VAL A 43 11.43 2.83 -13.42
N GLN A 44 10.77 2.66 -14.58
CA GLN A 44 9.66 3.53 -14.99
C GLN A 44 8.48 3.48 -14.01
N ILE A 45 8.20 2.33 -13.38
CA ILE A 45 7.20 2.24 -12.31
C ILE A 45 7.58 3.16 -11.14
N LEU A 46 8.83 3.10 -10.68
CA LEU A 46 9.30 3.98 -9.60
C LEU A 46 9.28 5.46 -10.00
N LEU A 47 9.69 5.79 -11.21
CA LEU A 47 9.62 7.16 -11.73
C LEU A 47 8.16 7.66 -11.83
N SER A 48 7.24 6.78 -12.21
CA SER A 48 5.80 7.09 -12.24
C SER A 48 5.28 7.44 -10.85
N ILE A 49 5.65 6.66 -9.83
CA ILE A 49 5.31 6.96 -8.44
C ILE A 49 5.91 8.31 -8.00
N ALA A 50 7.18 8.56 -8.31
CA ALA A 50 7.84 9.83 -8.00
C ALA A 50 7.17 11.03 -8.71
N SER A 51 6.65 10.82 -9.92
CA SER A 51 5.99 11.85 -10.70
C SER A 51 4.67 12.33 -10.07
N GLY A 52 4.08 11.59 -9.13
CA GLY A 52 2.93 12.05 -8.35
C GLY A 52 3.24 13.27 -7.46
N VAL A 53 4.50 13.50 -7.11
CA VAL A 53 4.96 14.66 -6.33
C VAL A 53 5.75 15.63 -7.20
N PHE A 54 6.68 15.12 -8.01
CA PHE A 54 7.61 15.94 -8.80
C PHE A 54 7.10 16.26 -10.22
N GLY A 55 5.95 15.72 -10.62
CA GLY A 55 5.44 15.86 -11.98
C GLY A 55 6.41 15.29 -13.02
N LYS A 56 6.49 15.96 -14.18
CA LYS A 56 7.35 15.53 -15.30
C LYS A 56 8.83 15.49 -14.96
N ALA A 57 9.29 16.31 -14.00
CA ALA A 57 10.69 16.35 -13.58
C ALA A 57 11.19 15.01 -13.00
N ALA A 58 10.28 14.14 -12.52
CA ALA A 58 10.64 12.81 -12.06
C ALA A 58 11.32 11.96 -13.17
N TYR A 59 10.92 12.13 -14.43
CA TYR A 59 11.48 11.35 -15.53
C TYR A 59 12.84 11.87 -16.02
N GLU A 60 13.20 13.10 -15.65
CA GLU A 60 14.45 13.76 -16.05
C GLU A 60 15.50 13.73 -14.93
N GLY A 61 15.08 13.52 -13.67
CA GLY A 61 15.95 13.55 -12.48
C GLY A 61 16.84 12.32 -12.26
N GLY A 62 16.92 11.40 -13.24
CA GLY A 62 17.80 10.22 -13.21
C GLY A 62 17.50 9.23 -12.07
N ASN A 63 18.52 8.45 -11.67
CA ASN A 63 18.36 7.33 -10.75
C ASN A 63 17.87 7.72 -9.34
N MET A 64 18.11 8.96 -8.91
CA MET A 64 17.64 9.44 -7.61
C MET A 64 16.10 9.52 -7.55
N MET A 65 15.44 9.77 -8.69
CA MET A 65 13.98 9.80 -8.74
C MET A 65 13.36 8.41 -8.52
N ALA A 66 14.05 7.34 -8.92
CA ALA A 66 13.61 5.98 -8.61
C ALA A 66 13.66 5.70 -7.10
N VAL A 67 14.66 6.25 -6.38
CA VAL A 67 14.75 6.16 -4.91
C VAL A 67 13.60 6.91 -4.25
N TYR A 68 13.28 8.13 -4.72
CA TYR A 68 12.12 8.87 -4.23
C TYR A 68 10.81 8.13 -4.48
N GLY A 69 10.64 7.53 -5.66
CA GLY A 69 9.48 6.70 -5.98
C GLY A 69 9.31 5.54 -5.01
N LEU A 70 10.41 4.83 -4.72
CA LEU A 70 10.42 3.74 -3.75
C LEU A 70 10.08 4.24 -2.34
N LEU A 71 10.63 5.39 -1.94
CA LEU A 71 10.36 6.00 -0.64
C LEU A 71 8.88 6.40 -0.50
N PHE A 72 8.30 7.04 -1.51
CA PHE A 72 6.87 7.40 -1.50
C PHE A 72 5.98 6.16 -1.49
N HIS A 73 6.35 5.11 -2.22
CA HIS A 73 5.65 3.83 -2.17
C HIS A 73 5.55 3.27 -0.75
N PHE A 74 6.69 3.18 -0.06
CA PHE A 74 6.70 2.70 1.33
C PHE A 74 6.02 3.66 2.31
N LEU A 75 6.04 4.96 2.05
CA LEU A 75 5.30 5.94 2.85
C LEU A 75 3.78 5.74 2.73
N ILE A 76 3.27 5.48 1.53
CA ILE A 76 1.87 5.16 1.29
C ILE A 76 1.50 3.84 1.99
N ALA A 77 2.32 2.80 1.83
CA ALA A 77 2.13 1.52 2.52
C ALA A 77 2.11 1.68 4.05
N LEU A 78 2.99 2.54 4.59
CA LEU A 78 3.02 2.88 6.02
C LEU A 78 1.76 3.62 6.46
N ALA A 79 1.27 4.57 5.68
CA ALA A 79 0.05 5.30 5.98
C ALA A 79 -1.17 4.37 6.06
N PHE A 80 -1.31 3.42 5.12
CA PHE A 80 -2.39 2.42 5.18
C PHE A 80 -2.20 1.44 6.35
N ALA A 81 -0.98 0.92 6.58
CA ALA A 81 -0.73 0.04 7.73
C ALA A 81 -1.06 0.74 9.06
N LEU A 82 -0.68 2.02 9.21
CA LEU A 82 -1.01 2.82 10.37
C LEU A 82 -2.53 3.06 10.47
N PHE A 83 -3.19 3.39 9.37
CA PHE A 83 -4.63 3.60 9.36
C PHE A 83 -5.37 2.33 9.82
N TYR A 84 -5.03 1.17 9.26
CA TYR A 84 -5.58 -0.12 9.72
C TYR A 84 -5.34 -0.34 11.21
N PHE A 85 -4.12 -0.08 11.70
CA PHE A 85 -3.77 -0.16 13.11
C PHE A 85 -4.60 0.80 14.00
N LEU A 86 -5.05 1.95 13.51
CA LEU A 86 -5.89 2.84 14.29
C LEU A 86 -7.36 2.41 14.29
N ILE A 87 -7.84 1.90 13.17
CA ILE A 87 -9.27 1.58 13.00
C ILE A 87 -9.64 0.17 13.47
N TYR A 88 -8.70 -0.79 13.53
CA TYR A 88 -9.05 -2.19 13.80
C TYR A 88 -9.71 -2.40 15.16
N GLN A 89 -9.37 -1.58 16.17
CA GLN A 89 -9.97 -1.64 17.51
C GLN A 89 -11.47 -1.26 17.53
N TYR A 90 -11.92 -0.48 16.53
CA TYR A 90 -13.32 -0.05 16.42
C TYR A 90 -14.16 -0.97 15.54
N LEU A 91 -13.51 -1.86 14.78
CA LEU A 91 -14.20 -2.84 13.97
C LEU A 91 -14.61 -4.02 14.86
N ALA A 92 -15.89 -4.39 14.84
CA ALA A 92 -16.41 -5.49 15.67
C ALA A 92 -15.96 -6.90 15.21
N PHE A 93 -15.38 -7.00 14.01
CA PHE A 93 -15.12 -8.25 13.28
C PHE A 93 -13.68 -8.80 13.22
N PRO A 94 -12.59 -8.06 13.50
CA PRO A 94 -11.30 -8.38 12.90
C PRO A 94 -10.55 -9.49 13.66
N GLY A 95 -10.96 -9.84 14.90
CA GLY A 95 -10.35 -10.90 15.70
C GLY A 95 -10.53 -12.32 15.14
N LYS A 96 -11.68 -12.62 14.52
CA LYS A 96 -12.05 -13.99 14.10
C LYS A 96 -11.96 -14.22 12.59
N HIS A 97 -11.97 -13.17 11.76
CA HIS A 97 -12.03 -13.28 10.30
C HIS A 97 -10.98 -12.41 9.60
N LYS A 98 -9.70 -12.65 9.89
CA LYS A 98 -8.56 -11.90 9.30
C LYS A 98 -8.58 -11.88 7.75
N LEU A 99 -8.93 -13.01 7.13
CA LEU A 99 -9.08 -13.10 5.67
C LEU A 99 -10.12 -12.11 5.15
N LEU A 100 -11.33 -12.13 5.71
CA LEU A 100 -12.40 -11.22 5.30
C LEU A 100 -12.01 -9.76 5.56
N SER A 101 -11.37 -9.47 6.70
CA SER A 101 -10.88 -8.12 7.01
C SER A 101 -9.86 -7.63 5.99
N GLY A 102 -8.90 -8.47 5.58
CA GLY A 102 -7.92 -8.09 4.58
C GLY A 102 -8.50 -7.95 3.16
N ILE A 103 -9.52 -8.74 2.79
CA ILE A 103 -10.26 -8.56 1.53
C ILE A 103 -10.98 -7.22 1.51
N ILE A 104 -11.80 -6.94 2.53
CA ILE A 104 -12.55 -5.68 2.64
C ILE A 104 -11.58 -4.50 2.67
N TYR A 105 -10.51 -4.61 3.43
CA TYR A 105 -9.51 -3.54 3.55
C TYR A 105 -8.73 -3.33 2.26
N GLY A 106 -8.38 -4.38 1.52
CA GLY A 106 -7.77 -4.28 0.21
C GLY A 106 -8.65 -3.57 -0.81
N ILE A 107 -9.95 -3.88 -0.84
CA ILE A 107 -10.93 -3.15 -1.68
C ILE A 107 -10.97 -1.66 -1.29
N PHE A 108 -11.02 -1.37 0.01
CA PHE A 108 -10.98 0.01 0.52
C PHE A 108 -9.70 0.74 0.08
N ILE A 109 -8.52 0.14 0.22
CA ILE A 109 -7.25 0.73 -0.23
C ILE A 109 -7.31 1.02 -1.73
N TRP A 110 -7.77 0.06 -2.53
CA TRP A 110 -7.87 0.24 -3.97
C TRP A 110 -8.79 1.41 -4.33
N LEU A 111 -9.95 1.54 -3.67
CA LEU A 111 -10.87 2.67 -3.87
C LEU A 111 -10.22 4.00 -3.50
N VAL A 112 -9.57 4.10 -2.34
CA VAL A 112 -8.88 5.33 -1.92
C VAL A 112 -7.77 5.69 -2.92
N MET A 113 -6.98 4.72 -3.36
CA MET A 113 -5.92 4.96 -4.33
C MET A 113 -6.49 5.43 -5.68
N ASN A 114 -7.49 4.72 -6.23
CA ASN A 114 -7.98 5.00 -7.58
C ASN A 114 -8.96 6.18 -7.66
N MET A 115 -9.69 6.49 -6.59
CA MET A 115 -10.70 7.55 -6.58
C MET A 115 -10.23 8.85 -5.94
N ILE A 116 -9.16 8.81 -5.12
CA ILE A 116 -8.69 9.99 -4.39
C ILE A 116 -7.22 10.25 -4.71
N VAL A 117 -6.32 9.32 -4.37
CA VAL A 117 -4.87 9.58 -4.43
C VAL A 117 -4.40 9.76 -5.87
N LEU A 118 -4.71 8.83 -6.76
CA LEU A 118 -4.28 8.89 -8.15
C LEU A 118 -4.89 10.08 -8.91
N PRO A 119 -6.20 10.39 -8.80
CA PRO A 119 -6.76 11.58 -9.45
C PRO A 119 -6.17 12.90 -8.94
N VAL A 120 -5.81 12.98 -7.65
CA VAL A 120 -5.17 14.19 -7.08
C VAL A 120 -3.70 14.29 -7.50
N ALA A 121 -2.97 13.17 -7.48
CA ALA A 121 -1.55 13.14 -7.83
C ALA A 121 -1.29 13.27 -9.35
N PHE A 122 -2.23 12.82 -10.17
CA PHE A 122 -2.10 12.76 -11.62
C PHE A 122 -3.33 13.36 -12.31
N SER A 123 -3.25 14.65 -12.61
CA SER A 123 -4.31 15.36 -13.30
C SER A 123 -4.59 14.74 -14.68
N GLY A 124 -5.83 14.29 -14.91
CA GLY A 124 -6.27 13.76 -16.21
C GLY A 124 -5.97 12.27 -16.44
N MET A 125 -5.68 11.50 -15.38
CA MET A 125 -5.57 10.05 -15.52
C MET A 125 -6.91 9.45 -15.97
N PRO A 126 -6.95 8.62 -17.02
CA PRO A 126 -8.18 8.00 -17.48
C PRO A 126 -8.72 7.03 -16.42
N THR A 127 -10.04 6.88 -16.36
CA THR A 127 -10.69 5.88 -15.51
C THR A 127 -10.20 4.49 -15.89
N ALA A 128 -9.83 3.68 -14.89
CA ALA A 128 -9.40 2.31 -15.11
C ALA A 128 -10.49 1.51 -15.85
N SER A 129 -10.10 0.72 -16.85
CA SER A 129 -10.99 -0.27 -17.46
C SER A 129 -11.36 -1.32 -16.41
N TRP A 130 -12.47 -2.03 -16.64
CA TRP A 130 -12.92 -3.09 -15.72
C TRP A 130 -11.84 -4.16 -15.47
N ASP A 131 -11.10 -4.57 -16.51
CA ASP A 131 -10.03 -5.55 -16.37
C ASP A 131 -8.86 -5.02 -15.52
N ALA A 132 -8.47 -3.75 -15.74
CA ALA A 132 -7.41 -3.11 -14.97
C ALA A 132 -7.82 -2.90 -13.51
N ALA A 133 -9.10 -2.57 -13.26
CA ALA A 133 -9.65 -2.44 -11.93
C ALA A 133 -9.67 -3.79 -11.20
N LEU A 134 -10.17 -4.85 -11.82
CA LEU A 134 -10.21 -6.19 -11.22
C LEU A 134 -8.80 -6.71 -10.89
N LEU A 135 -7.84 -6.51 -11.80
CA LEU A 135 -6.46 -6.86 -11.58
C LEU A 135 -5.85 -6.06 -10.42
N GLY A 136 -6.05 -4.74 -10.41
CA GLY A 136 -5.55 -3.86 -9.35
C GLY A 136 -6.14 -4.20 -7.99
N ILE A 137 -7.45 -4.45 -7.90
CA ILE A 137 -8.12 -4.90 -6.67
C ILE A 137 -7.51 -6.21 -6.18
N THR A 138 -7.30 -7.16 -7.10
CA THR A 138 -6.73 -8.47 -6.77
C THR A 138 -5.32 -8.33 -6.20
N ILE A 139 -4.46 -7.54 -6.84
CA ILE A 139 -3.09 -7.28 -6.37
C ILE A 139 -3.14 -6.63 -4.99
N VAL A 140 -3.93 -5.56 -4.81
CA VAL A 140 -3.98 -4.82 -3.54
C VAL A 140 -4.52 -5.70 -2.40
N ILE A 141 -5.53 -6.54 -2.64
CA ILE A 141 -6.01 -7.49 -1.63
C ILE A 141 -4.87 -8.45 -1.21
N LEU A 142 -4.20 -9.08 -2.17
CA LEU A 142 -3.23 -10.13 -1.89
C LEU A 142 -1.91 -9.59 -1.34
N ALA A 143 -1.44 -8.47 -1.88
CA ALA A 143 -0.12 -7.90 -1.57
C ALA A 143 -0.18 -6.88 -0.42
N VAL A 144 -1.33 -6.26 -0.15
CA VAL A 144 -1.44 -5.19 0.86
C VAL A 144 -2.47 -5.53 1.94
N GLY A 145 -3.73 -5.74 1.55
CA GLY A 145 -4.84 -5.94 2.47
C GLY A 145 -4.66 -7.15 3.40
N LEU A 146 -4.35 -8.32 2.83
CA LEU A 146 -4.14 -9.55 3.60
C LEU A 146 -2.87 -9.47 4.49
N PRO A 147 -1.68 -9.09 4.00
CA PRO A 147 -0.50 -8.98 4.85
C PRO A 147 -0.71 -8.04 6.04
N ILE A 148 -1.32 -6.87 5.83
CA ILE A 148 -1.62 -5.92 6.91
C ILE A 148 -2.56 -6.54 7.95
N ALA A 149 -3.67 -7.14 7.51
CA ALA A 149 -4.66 -7.75 8.40
C ALA A 149 -4.12 -8.96 9.18
N TYR A 150 -3.14 -9.69 8.62
CA TYR A 150 -2.53 -10.83 9.29
C TYR A 150 -1.43 -10.44 10.29
N ILE A 151 -0.62 -9.44 9.93
CA ILE A 151 0.49 -8.97 10.76
C ILE A 151 0.00 -8.15 11.95
N ILE A 152 -0.99 -7.27 11.75
CA ILE A 152 -1.54 -6.46 12.84
C ILE A 152 -2.48 -7.34 13.68
N PRO A 153 -2.15 -7.64 14.96
CA PRO A 153 -2.96 -8.53 15.78
C PRO A 153 -4.27 -7.86 16.17
N THR A 154 -5.36 -8.51 15.81
CA THR A 154 -6.73 -8.05 16.09
C THR A 154 -7.28 -8.51 17.43
N GLY A 155 -6.47 -9.23 18.22
CA GLY A 155 -6.84 -9.81 19.52
C GLY A 155 -5.99 -9.35 20.72
N GLN A 156 -4.95 -8.54 20.50
CA GLN A 156 -4.31 -7.82 21.60
C GLN A 156 -5.05 -6.51 21.78
N GLN A 157 -6.02 -6.50 22.71
CA GLN A 157 -6.48 -5.28 23.32
C GLN A 157 -5.25 -4.65 23.98
N PHE A 158 -4.69 -3.60 23.37
CA PHE A 158 -3.76 -2.74 24.09
C PHE A 158 -4.63 -1.93 25.06
N PRO A 159 -4.45 -2.11 26.39
CA PRO A 159 -5.23 -1.39 27.39
C PRO A 159 -4.92 0.10 27.40
#